data_AF-A0A9W5R5P8-F1
#
_entry.id   AF-A0A9W5R5P8-F1
#
_cell.length_a   1.000
_cell.length_b   1.000
_cell.length_c   1.000
_cell.angle_alpha   90.00
_cell.angle_beta   90.00
_cell.angle_gamma   90.00
#
_symmetry.space_group_name_H-M   'P 1'
#
loop_
_entity.id
_entity.type
_entity.pdbx_description
1 polymer ?
#
loop_
_entity_poly.entity_id
_entity_poly.type
_entity_poly.pdbx_seq_one_letter_code
_entity_poly.pdbx_strand_id
1 'polypeptide(L)' 'MLKDINTIVLKEAVEKKRQEMIWLTQKYRLTSPEVVRVSQELDTLLNMLGSGEKALQVI' A
#
# COMPACT_ATOMS: atom_id res chain seq x y z
N MET A 1 -20.25 9.95 -1.63
CA MET A 1 -20.07 9.94 -0.15
C MET A 1 -19.44 8.65 0.36
N LEU A 2 -20.09 7.47 0.30
CA LEU A 2 -19.51 6.21 0.85
C LEU A 2 -18.25 5.72 0.10
N LYS A 3 -18.18 5.91 -1.22
CA LYS A 3 -17.00 5.55 -2.04
C LYS A 3 -15.78 6.43 -1.70
N ASP A 4 -16.01 7.69 -1.37
CA ASP A 4 -14.96 8.66 -1.08
C ASP A 4 -14.32 8.36 0.28
N ILE A 5 -15.13 8.01 1.29
CA ILE A 5 -14.67 7.59 2.62
C ILE A 5 -13.79 6.34 2.53
N ASN A 6 -14.24 5.32 1.78
CA ASN A 6 -13.44 4.10 1.59
C ASN A 6 -12.11 4.37 0.88
N THR A 7 -12.08 5.34 -0.04
CA THR A 7 -10.86 5.73 -0.75
C THR A 7 -9.89 6.48 0.16
N ILE A 8 -10.39 7.38 1.00
CA ILE A 8 -9.57 8.13 1.97
C ILE A 8 -8.95 7.17 3.00
N VAL A 9 -9.75 6.28 3.58
CA VAL A 9 -9.28 5.27 4.55
C VAL A 9 -8.22 4.35 3.93
N LEU A 10 -8.42 3.95 2.67
CA LEU A 10 -7.46 3.10 1.97
C LEU A 10 -6.15 3.83 1.65
N LYS A 11 -6.21 5.12 1.28
CA LYS A 11 -5.02 5.97 1.10
C LYS A 11 -4.23 6.15 2.40
N GLU A 12 -4.92 6.36 3.53
CA GLU A 12 -4.28 6.44 4.84
C GLU A 12 -3.61 5.12 5.23
N ALA A 13 -4.25 3.98 4.96
CA ALA A 13 -3.67 2.67 5.20
C ALA A 13 -2.40 2.42 4.35
N VAL A 14 -2.42 2.82 3.07
CA VAL A 14 -1.26 2.77 2.18
C VAL A 14 -0.12 3.63 2.72
N GLU A 15 -0.39 4.87 3.12
CA GLU A 15 0.66 5.76 3.62
C GLU A 15 1.25 5.26 4.93
N LYS A 16 0.42 4.75 5.85
CA LYS A 16 0.90 4.14 7.10
C LYS A 16 1.82 2.95 6.82
N LYS A 17 1.44 2.07 5.89
CA LYS A 17 2.25 0.91 5.51
C LYS A 17 3.54 1.32 4.78
N ARG A 18 3.51 2.40 3.99
CA ARG A 18 4.70 2.99 3.37
C ARG A 18 5.69 3.50 4.41
N GLN A 19 5.22 4.20 5.44
CA GLN A 19 6.07 4.66 6.55
C GLN A 19 6.68 3.48 7.33
N GLU A 20 5.91 2.40 7.55
CA GLU A 20 6.40 1.16 8.15
C GLU A 20 7.53 0.54 7.33
N MET A 21 7.40 0.51 6.00
CA MET A 21 8.44 0.02 5.09
C MET A 21 9.71 0.88 5.17
N ILE A 22 9.58 2.20 5.16
CA ILE A 22 10.72 3.13 5.28
C ILE A 22 11.45 2.89 6.60
N TRP A 23 10.72 2.76 7.70
CA TRP A 23 11.32 2.48 9.01
C TRP A 23 12.04 1.12 9.04
N LEU A 24 11.42 0.07 8.50
CA LEU A 24 12.02 -1.26 8.45
C LEU A 24 13.24 -1.32 7.53
N THR A 25 13.24 -0.61 6.40
CA THR A 25 14.41 -0.55 5.48
C THR A 25 15.58 0.24 6.05
N GLN A 26 15.34 1.15 6.99
CA GLN A 26 16.40 1.82 7.74
C GLN A 26 17.00 0.91 8.82
N LYS A 27 16.16 0.07 9.44
CA LYS A 27 16.56 -0.83 10.53
C LYS A 27 17.15 -2.16 10.04
N TYR A 28 16.67 -2.66 8.91
CA TYR A 28 17.01 -3.95 8.31
C TYR A 28 17.37 -3.76 6.84
N ARG A 29 18.13 -4.70 6.27
CA ARG A 29 18.40 -4.68 4.82
C ARG A 29 17.11 -4.89 4.03
N LEU A 30 17.08 -4.40 2.79
CA LEU A 30 15.97 -4.54 1.85
C LEU A 30 15.49 -5.99 1.66
N THR A 31 16.40 -6.96 1.81
CA THR A 31 16.12 -8.40 1.67
C THR A 31 15.70 -9.10 2.97
N SER A 32 15.54 -8.36 4.06
CA SER A 32 15.04 -8.93 5.30
C SER A 32 13.60 -9.43 5.12
N PRO A 33 13.24 -10.59 5.70
CA PRO A 33 11.88 -11.12 5.63
C PRO A 33 10.81 -10.10 6.04
N GLU A 34 11.13 -9.23 7.00
CA GLU A 34 10.28 -8.17 7.52
C GLU A 34 10.00 -7.10 6.47
N VAL A 35 11.03 -6.63 5.76
CA VAL A 35 10.87 -5.65 4.67
C VAL A 35 10.12 -6.26 3.49
N VAL A 36 10.41 -7.51 3.14
CA VAL A 36 9.71 -8.23 2.05
C VAL A 36 8.23 -8.39 2.37
N ARG A 37 7.89 -8.78 3.60
CA ARG A 37 6.49 -8.93 4.03
C ARG A 37 5.74 -7.60 3.95
N VAL A 38 6.34 -6.52 4.48
CA VAL A 38 5.73 -5.19 4.42
C VAL A 38 5.60 -4.68 2.98
N SER A 39 6.54 -5.00 2.10
CA SER A 39 6.43 -4.70 0.67
C SER A 39 5.24 -5.40 0.02
N GLN A 40 4.98 -6.68 0.34
CA GLN A 40 3.84 -7.44 -0.19
C GLN A 40 2.49 -6.93 0.35
N GLU A 41 2.45 -6.56 1.62
CA GLU A 41 1.27 -5.95 2.23
C GLU A 41 0.95 -4.58 1.60
N LEU A 42 1.99 -3.77 1.35
CA LEU A 42 1.85 -2.48 0.66
C LEU A 42 1.35 -2.68 -0.79
N ASP A 43 1.91 -3.64 -1.52
CA ASP A 43 1.46 -3.97 -2.89
C ASP A 43 -0.01 -4.43 -2.91
N THR A 44 -0.44 -5.19 -1.90
CA THR A 44 -1.84 -5.60 -1.75
C THR A 44 -2.77 -4.40 -1.55
N LEU A 45 -2.40 -3.46 -0.69
CA LEU A 45 -3.17 -2.23 -0.44
C LEU A 45 -3.21 -1.33 -1.70
N LEU A 46 -2.07 -1.22 -2.41
CA LEU A 46 -1.99 -0.50 -3.68
C LEU A 46 -2.82 -1.17 -4.77
N ASN A 47 -2.84 -2.49 -4.84
CA ASN A 47 -3.70 -3.23 -5.76
C ASN A 47 -5.18 -3.07 -5.40
N MET A 48 -5.55 -2.98 -4.12
CA MET A 48 -6.93 -2.68 -3.73
C MET A 48 -7.33 -1.25 -4.13
N LEU A 49 -6.42 -0.29 -3.97
CA LEU A 49 -6.63 1.12 -4.37
C LEU A 49 -6.73 1.23 -5.90
N GLY A 50 -5.76 0.63 -6.59
CA GLY A 50 -5.61 0.62 -8.04
C GLY A 50 -6.59 -0.30 -8.75
N SER A 51 -7.16 -1.33 -8.13
CA SER A 51 -8.27 -2.12 -8.72
C SER A 51 -9.60 -1.35 -8.69
N GLY A 52 -9.71 -0.32 -7.83
CA GLY A 52 -10.74 0.71 -7.96
C GLY A 52 -10.53 1.63 -9.16
N GLU A 53 -9.28 1.88 -9.57
CA GLU A 53 -8.90 2.74 -10.71
C GLU A 53 -8.71 1.98 -12.04
N LYS A 54 -8.36 0.69 -12.03
CA LYS A 54 -8.16 -0.15 -13.24
C LYS A 54 -9.46 -0.45 -13.99
N ALA A 55 -10.62 -0.21 -13.39
CA ALA A 55 -11.89 -0.12 -14.12
C ALA A 55 -11.94 1.08 -15.09
N LEU A 56 -11.00 2.03 -15.02
CA LEU A 56 -10.98 3.27 -15.78
C LEU A 56 -9.73 3.47 -16.67
N GLN A 57 -8.80 2.51 -16.73
CA GLN A 57 -7.60 2.60 -17.60
C GLN A 57 -7.36 1.33 -18.43
N VAL A 58 -8.42 0.76 -19.00
CA VAL A 58 -8.28 -0.18 -20.14
C VAL A 58 -8.61 0.59 -21.42
N ILE A 59 -7.61 1.25 -21.99
CA ILE A 59 -7.45 1.52 -23.44
C ILE A 59 -5.96 1.41 -23.75
#